data_AF-A0AAV4FL28-F1
#
_entry.id   AF-A0AAV4FL28-F1
#
_cell.length_a   1.000
_cell.length_b   1.000
_cell.length_c   1.000
_cell.angle_alpha   90.00
_cell.angle_beta   90.00
_cell.angle_gamma   90.00
#
_symmetry.space_group_name_H-M   'P 1'
#
loop_
_entity.id
_entity.type
_entity.pdbx_description
1 polymer ?
#
loop_
_entity_poly.entity_id
_entity_poly.type
_entity_poly.pdbx_seq_one_letter_code
_entity_poly.pdbx_strand_id
1 'polypeptide(L)'
;MSPAHGHLPLDQLGFKKCVAMVYICLLQAQQTVPKPITTKRQKVAVDVRLSRVGHHLESMPKQRRCSHCRKKANLFCKACNVPLHRKCSAEFH
;
A
#
# COMPACT_ATOMS: atom_id res chain seq x y z
N MET A 1 -29.17 3.22 56.43
CA MET A 1 -29.52 2.21 55.42
C MET A 1 -29.43 2.88 54.05
N SER A 2 -28.42 2.50 53.25
CA SER A 2 -28.31 2.77 51.80
C SER A 2 -28.71 1.47 51.07
N PRO A 3 -29.14 1.45 49.78
CA PRO A 3 -28.74 2.39 48.72
C PRO A 3 -29.89 2.91 47.82
N ALA A 4 -29.83 4.19 47.44
CA ALA A 4 -30.57 4.70 46.29
C ALA A 4 -29.72 4.44 45.03
N HIS A 5 -30.14 3.50 44.20
CA HIS A 5 -29.53 3.30 42.89
C HIS A 5 -29.82 4.51 42.00
N GLY A 6 -28.87 5.44 41.96
CA GLY A 6 -28.86 6.57 41.04
C GLY A 6 -28.64 6.12 39.60
N HIS A 7 -29.65 5.51 39.00
CA HIS A 7 -29.72 5.34 37.55
C HIS A 7 -30.62 6.44 37.01
N LEU A 8 -30.02 7.57 36.60
CA LEU A 8 -30.74 8.50 35.74
C LEU A 8 -31.17 7.72 34.49
N PRO A 9 -32.44 7.79 34.08
CA PRO A 9 -32.84 7.23 32.79
C PRO A 9 -31.98 7.92 31.73
N LEU A 10 -31.18 7.14 30.99
CA LEU A 10 -30.38 7.70 29.91
C LEU A 10 -31.35 8.43 28.98
N ASP A 11 -31.11 9.73 28.76
CA ASP A 11 -31.82 10.46 27.72
C ASP A 11 -31.78 9.65 26.42
N GLN A 12 -32.87 9.68 25.66
CA GLN A 12 -33.06 8.79 24.51
C GLN A 12 -31.91 8.93 23.50
N LEU A 13 -31.29 10.12 23.44
CA LEU A 13 -30.09 10.39 22.66
C LEU A 13 -28.85 9.65 23.18
N GLY A 14 -28.65 9.60 24.49
CA GLY A 14 -27.57 8.86 25.14
C GLY A 14 -27.66 7.36 24.86
N PHE A 15 -28.86 6.79 24.98
CA PHE A 15 -29.09 5.38 24.65
C PHE A 15 -28.77 5.07 23.17
N LYS A 16 -29.26 5.91 22.24
CA LYS A 16 -28.98 5.76 20.80
C LYS A 16 -27.48 5.84 20.49
N LYS A 17 -26.75 6.76 21.15
CA LYS A 17 -25.29 6.88 21.01
C LYS A 17 -24.56 5.63 21.50
N CYS A 18 -24.95 5.08 22.65
CA CYS A 18 -24.37 3.84 23.17
C CYS A 18 -24.56 2.66 22.20
N VAL A 19 -25.78 2.47 21.67
CA VAL A 19 -26.05 1.39 20.71
C VAL A 19 -25.25 1.57 19.43
N ALA A 20 -25.19 2.78 18.88
CA ALA A 20 -24.42 3.08 17.68
C ALA A 20 -22.92 2.79 17.87
N MET A 21 -22.35 3.19 19.01
CA MET A 21 -20.95 2.92 19.35
C MET A 21 -20.64 1.42 19.41
N VAL A 22 -21.52 0.63 20.03
CA VAL A 22 -21.35 -0.84 20.09
C VAL A 22 -21.36 -1.44 18.69
N TYR A 23 -22.31 -1.05 17.84
CA TYR A 23 -22.38 -1.53 16.45
C TYR A 23 -21.16 -1.13 15.62
N ILE A 24 -20.68 0.10 15.75
CA ILE A 24 -19.47 0.56 15.06
C ILE A 24 -18.26 -0.27 15.48
N CYS A 25 -18.07 -0.51 16.78
CA CYS A 25 -16.98 -1.35 17.28
C CYS A 25 -17.04 -2.77 16.72
N LEU A 26 -18.23 -3.39 16.69
CA LEU A 26 -18.42 -4.74 16.15
C LEU A 26 -18.12 -4.80 14.64
N LEU A 27 -18.55 -3.80 13.87
CA LEU A 27 -18.28 -3.71 12.43
C LEU A 27 -16.81 -3.42 12.11
N GLN A 28 -16.11 -2.66 12.96
CA GLN A 28 -14.68 -2.39 12.80
C GLN A 28 -13.84 -3.62 13.17
N ALA A 29 -14.24 -4.40 14.18
CA ALA A 29 -13.58 -5.65 14.55
C ALA A 29 -13.65 -6.71 13.43
N GLN A 30 -14.71 -6.70 12.62
CA GLN A 30 -14.85 -7.62 11.48
C GLN A 30 -14.05 -7.20 10.23
N GLN A 31 -13.52 -5.98 10.17
CA GLN A 31 -12.80 -5.45 9.01
C GLN A 31 -11.29 -5.79 8.99
N THR A 32 -10.77 -6.54 9.96
CA THR A 32 -9.37 -6.97 9.97
C THR A 32 -9.15 -8.20 9.09
N VAL A 33 -9.50 -8.10 7.80
CA VAL A 33 -8.92 -9.04 6.83
C VAL A 33 -7.44 -8.63 6.69
N PRO A 34 -6.47 -9.49 7.02
CA PRO A 34 -5.08 -9.14 6.85
C PRO A 34 -4.85 -8.85 5.37
N LYS A 35 -4.55 -7.58 5.03
CA LYS A 35 -4.09 -7.25 3.69
C LYS A 35 -2.86 -8.12 3.43
N PRO A 36 -2.77 -8.80 2.27
CA PRO A 36 -1.58 -9.57 1.96
C PRO A 36 -0.38 -8.64 2.10
N ILE A 37 0.58 -9.06 2.93
CA ILE A 37 1.86 -8.37 3.07
C ILE A 37 2.55 -8.49 1.71
N THR A 38 2.30 -7.51 0.84
CA THR A 38 3.08 -7.37 -0.37
C THR A 38 4.47 -6.97 0.09
N THR A 39 5.42 -7.90 0.01
CA THR A 39 6.83 -7.57 0.18
C THR A 39 7.13 -6.48 -0.84
N LYS A 40 7.33 -5.25 -0.36
CA LYS A 40 7.76 -4.14 -1.22
C LYS A 40 9.06 -4.62 -1.86
N ARG A 41 9.06 -4.82 -3.17
CA ARG A 41 10.30 -5.13 -3.90
C ARG A 41 11.32 -4.06 -3.53
N GLN A 42 12.42 -4.47 -2.91
CA GLN A 42 13.50 -3.55 -2.55
C GLN A 42 13.95 -2.85 -3.82
N LYS A 43 13.96 -1.52 -3.77
CA LYS A 43 14.52 -0.72 -4.86
C LYS A 43 16.03 -0.92 -4.83
N VAL A 44 16.64 -1.07 -6.00
CA VAL A 44 18.10 -1.07 -6.12
C VAL A 44 18.65 0.24 -5.53
N ALA A 45 19.83 0.17 -4.91
CA ALA A 45 20.49 1.31 -4.30
C ALA A 45 20.78 2.42 -5.35
N VAL A 46 20.77 3.68 -4.93
CA VAL A 46 20.83 4.83 -5.86
C VAL A 46 22.16 4.87 -6.62
N ASP A 47 23.25 4.54 -5.93
CA ASP A 47 24.60 4.32 -6.43
C ASP A 47 24.64 3.26 -7.54
N VAL A 48 23.98 2.12 -7.35
CA VAL A 48 23.87 1.08 -8.40
C VAL A 48 23.04 1.58 -9.57
N ARG A 49 21.93 2.29 -9.32
CA ARG A 49 21.10 2.86 -10.39
C ARG A 49 21.86 3.87 -11.25
N LEU A 50 22.62 4.77 -10.63
CA LEU A 50 23.36 5.83 -11.32
C LEU A 50 24.73 5.37 -11.82
N SER A 51 25.19 4.18 -11.43
CA SER A 51 26.34 3.56 -12.06
C SER A 51 26.06 3.43 -13.56
N ARG A 52 27.00 3.77 -14.43
CA ARG A 52 26.80 3.61 -15.89
C ARG A 52 27.15 2.22 -16.39
N VAL A 53 27.35 1.27 -15.47
CA VAL A 53 27.93 -0.05 -15.74
C VAL A 53 26.89 -1.13 -15.49
N GLY A 54 26.74 -2.06 -16.44
CA GLY A 54 25.91 -3.25 -16.26
C GLY A 54 24.40 -3.07 -16.46
N HIS A 55 23.92 -1.90 -16.89
CA HIS A 55 22.49 -1.68 -17.18
C HIS A 55 22.09 -2.14 -18.59
N HIS A 56 21.99 -3.46 -18.76
CA HIS A 56 21.47 -4.05 -19.99
C HIS A 56 19.94 -4.21 -19.94
N LEU A 57 19.27 -3.86 -21.04
CA LEU A 57 17.83 -4.05 -21.20
C LEU A 57 17.53 -5.41 -21.85
N GLU A 58 16.70 -6.22 -21.21
CA GLU A 58 16.22 -7.50 -21.72
C GLU A 58 14.71 -7.44 -21.97
N SER A 59 14.19 -8.28 -22.88
CA SER A 59 12.75 -8.39 -23.13
C SER A 59 12.03 -9.15 -22.02
N MET A 60 10.85 -8.68 -21.63
CA MET A 60 9.96 -9.38 -20.69
C MET A 60 8.81 -10.06 -21.43
N PRO A 61 8.35 -11.24 -20.95
CA PRO A 61 7.18 -11.92 -21.51
C PRO A 61 5.87 -11.16 -21.26
N LYS A 62 5.79 -10.41 -20.17
CA LYS A 62 4.60 -9.62 -19.80
C LYS A 62 4.96 -8.14 -19.72
N GLN A 63 4.16 -7.30 -20.39
CA GLN A 63 4.31 -5.85 -20.31
C GLN A 63 4.05 -5.33 -18.90
N ARG A 64 4.89 -4.40 -18.44
CA ARG A 64 4.77 -3.74 -17.14
C ARG A 64 4.87 -2.23 -17.31
N ARG A 65 4.57 -1.44 -16.27
CA ARG A 65 4.71 0.02 -16.32
C ARG A 65 6.17 0.43 -16.18
N CYS A 66 6.65 1.26 -17.10
CA CYS A 66 7.98 1.88 -17.06
C CYS A 66 8.19 2.62 -15.75
N SER A 67 9.35 2.45 -15.13
CA SER A 67 9.70 3.12 -13.87
C SER A 67 9.92 4.62 -14.01
N HIS A 68 10.24 5.09 -15.22
CA HIS A 68 10.42 6.52 -15.53
C HIS A 68 9.10 7.18 -15.97
N CYS A 69 8.57 6.80 -17.15
CA CYS A 69 7.41 7.49 -17.74
C CYS A 69 6.04 6.88 -17.42
N ARG A 70 6.00 5.77 -16.65
CA ARG A 70 4.78 5.05 -16.22
C ARG A 70 3.90 4.43 -17.33
N LYS A 71 4.27 4.57 -18.61
CA LYS A 71 3.63 3.89 -19.75
C LYS A 71 4.04 2.42 -19.86
N LYS A 72 3.29 1.61 -20.62
CA LYS A 72 3.59 0.18 -20.82
C LYS A 72 4.96 0.01 -21.50
N ALA A 73 5.80 -0.84 -20.93
CA ALA A 73 7.12 -1.23 -21.42
C ALA A 73 7.21 -2.76 -21.50
N ASN A 74 7.93 -3.25 -22.50
CA ASN A 74 8.24 -4.66 -22.74
C ASN A 74 9.72 -4.99 -22.45
N LEU A 75 10.53 -4.01 -22.04
CA LEU A 75 11.91 -4.21 -21.64
C LEU A 75 12.09 -3.96 -20.14
N PHE A 76 13.10 -4.58 -19.55
CA PHE A 76 13.53 -4.30 -18.18
C PHE A 76 15.04 -4.25 -18.06
N CYS A 77 15.53 -3.41 -17.15
CA CYS A 77 16.94 -3.39 -16.79
C CYS A 77 17.22 -4.55 -15.83
N LYS A 78 18.18 -5.41 -16.19
CA LYS A 78 18.56 -6.57 -15.38
C LYS A 78 19.20 -6.16 -14.05
N ALA A 79 20.10 -5.18 -14.07
CA ALA A 79 20.78 -4.69 -12.88
C ALA A 79 19.82 -4.04 -11.87
N CYS A 80 18.91 -3.19 -12.36
CA CYS A 80 17.95 -2.49 -11.50
C CYS A 80 16.66 -3.29 -11.24
N ASN A 81 16.43 -4.39 -11.96
CA ASN A 81 15.20 -5.19 -11.94
C ASN A 81 13.91 -4.35 -12.12
N VAL A 82 13.95 -3.37 -13.04
CA VAL A 82 12.85 -2.43 -13.29
C VAL A 82 12.43 -2.39 -14.76
N PRO A 83 11.12 -2.30 -15.06
CA PRO A 83 10.65 -2.09 -16.43
C PRO A 83 11.06 -0.71 -16.93
N LEU A 84 11.64 -0.62 -18.12
CA LEU A 84 12.04 0.65 -18.75
C LEU A 84 11.85 0.58 -20.27
N HIS A 85 11.66 1.73 -20.90
CA HIS A 85 11.83 1.86 -22.35
C HIS A 85 13.31 2.06 -22.68
N ARG A 86 13.70 1.75 -23.92
CA ARG A 86 15.06 2.04 -24.41
C ARG A 86 15.43 3.52 -24.25
N LYS A 87 14.52 4.43 -24.63
CA LYS A 87 14.72 5.89 -24.46
C LYS A 87 14.76 6.34 -23.00
N CYS A 88 13.93 5.74 -22.14
CA CYS A 88 13.88 6.09 -20.73
C CYS A 88 15.04 5.49 -19.92
N SER A 89 15.84 4.60 -20.53
CA SER A 89 16.99 4.01 -19.84
C SER A 89 18.06 5.05 -19.54
N ALA A 90 18.36 5.93 -20.49
CA ALA A 90 19.37 6.97 -20.31
C ALA A 90 18.93 8.09 -19.35
N GLU A 91 17.62 8.33 -19.22
CA GLU A 91 17.08 9.31 -18.27
C GLU A 91 16.94 8.74 -16.85
N PHE A 92 16.88 7.42 -16.73
CA PHE A 92 16.66 6.73 -15.45
C PHE A 92 17.96 6.35 -14.73
N HIS A 93 19.04 6.07 -15.48
CA HIS A 93 20.38 5.79 -14.96
C HIS A 93 21.26 7.02 -15.16
#